data_AF-A0A0L7LN97-F1
#
_entry.id   AF-A0A0L7LN97-F1
#
_cell.length_a   1.000
_cell.length_b   1.000
_cell.length_c   1.000
_cell.angle_alpha   90.00
_cell.angle_beta   90.00
_cell.angle_gamma   90.00
#
_symmetry.space_group_name_H-M   'P 1'
#
loop_
_entity.id
_entity.type
_entity.pdbx_description
1 polymer ?
#
loop_
_entity_poly.entity_id
_entity_poly.type
_entity_poly.pdbx_seq_one_letter_code
_entity_poly.pdbx_strand_id
1 'polypeptide(L)'
;MRAYQRILSHGLAFDSWDMDFYMDLFVNKLKRDPTSVELFDLAQSNSEHSRHWFFKGKIILDGKEIDESLIDMVASTQNSSNKNNVIKFGDNSSNVRDPSLIVEEETESDIIFTAETHNMPTAVAPFSGATTGTGGRIRDVQGVGRGGYTVAGTAGYSVGNLHIPDAHNDYGSCAVQWNNNRHGEDRGHAVSEEGRVYGY
;
A
#
# COMPACT_ATOMS: atom_id res chain seq x y z
N MET A 1 -5.07 31.16 -12.54
CA MET A 1 -4.31 31.46 -11.29
C MET A 1 -4.89 30.80 -10.04
N ARG A 2 -6.21 30.73 -9.83
CA ARG A 2 -6.80 30.06 -8.64
C ARG A 2 -6.63 28.54 -8.61
N ALA A 3 -6.88 27.82 -9.70
CA ALA A 3 -6.65 26.37 -9.78
C ALA A 3 -5.22 25.96 -9.39
N TYR A 4 -4.21 26.60 -9.99
CA TYR A 4 -2.79 26.30 -9.72
C TYR A 4 -2.42 26.49 -8.24
N GLN A 5 -2.84 27.60 -7.62
CA GLN A 5 -2.60 27.84 -6.20
C GLN A 5 -3.28 26.81 -5.30
N ARG A 6 -4.51 26.38 -5.65
CA ARG A 6 -5.22 25.34 -4.91
C ARG A 6 -4.47 24.01 -4.93
N ILE A 7 -3.99 23.60 -6.10
CA ILE A 7 -3.26 22.34 -6.26
C ILE A 7 -1.96 22.35 -5.45
N LEU A 8 -1.18 23.44 -5.49
CA LEU A 8 0.07 23.52 -4.73
C LEU A 8 -0.11 23.58 -3.21
N SER A 9 -1.22 24.14 -2.73
CA SER A 9 -1.40 24.46 -1.32
C SER A 9 -1.70 23.25 -0.41
N HIS A 10 -1.92 22.05 -0.94
CA HIS A 10 -2.49 20.92 -0.19
C HIS A 10 -1.52 19.74 0.06
N GLY A 11 -0.24 19.87 -0.28
CA GLY A 11 0.75 18.82 0.02
C GLY A 11 0.44 17.46 -0.63
N LEU A 12 -0.06 17.49 -1.88
CA LEU A 12 -0.63 16.33 -2.59
C LEU A 12 0.40 15.38 -3.22
N ALA A 13 1.70 15.69 -3.06
CA ALA A 13 2.81 14.92 -3.63
C ALA A 13 2.76 14.70 -5.16
N PHE A 14 2.05 15.58 -5.89
CA PHE A 14 2.02 15.57 -7.35
C PHE A 14 3.39 15.89 -7.95
N ASP A 15 3.77 15.13 -8.96
CA ASP A 15 4.92 15.45 -9.80
C ASP A 15 4.54 16.45 -10.91
N SER A 16 5.51 16.80 -11.77
CA SER A 16 5.25 17.73 -12.87
C SER A 16 4.21 17.21 -13.87
N TRP A 17 4.17 15.89 -14.12
CA TRP A 17 3.24 15.29 -15.05
C TRP A 17 1.81 15.32 -14.51
N ASP A 18 1.63 14.98 -13.23
CA ASP A 18 0.35 15.11 -12.51
C ASP A 18 -0.16 16.55 -12.58
N MET A 19 0.72 17.52 -12.30
CA MET A 19 0.38 18.94 -12.36
C MET A 19 -0.11 19.35 -13.74
N ASP A 20 0.62 18.97 -14.80
CA ASP A 20 0.24 19.29 -16.17
C ASP A 20 -1.10 18.64 -16.55
N PHE A 21 -1.28 17.37 -16.20
CA PHE A 21 -2.50 16.62 -16.51
C PHE A 21 -3.73 17.21 -15.81
N TYR A 22 -3.66 17.46 -14.51
CA TYR A 22 -4.79 18.00 -13.76
C TYR A 22 -5.07 19.47 -14.10
N MET A 23 -4.04 20.26 -14.40
CA MET A 23 -4.24 21.63 -14.87
C MET A 23 -4.97 21.65 -16.21
N ASP A 24 -4.61 20.78 -17.16
CA ASP A 24 -5.35 20.64 -18.42
C ASP A 24 -6.80 20.19 -18.18
N LEU A 25 -7.00 19.19 -17.33
CA LEU A 25 -8.32 18.67 -16.99
C LEU A 25 -9.24 19.76 -16.43
N PHE A 26 -8.81 20.49 -15.40
CA PHE A 26 -9.67 21.45 -14.73
C PHE A 26 -9.81 22.76 -15.51
N VAL A 27 -8.71 23.29 -16.08
CA VAL A 27 -8.74 24.59 -16.75
C VAL A 27 -9.29 24.49 -18.16
N ASN A 28 -8.82 23.54 -18.97
CA ASN A 28 -9.14 23.50 -20.40
C ASN A 28 -10.37 22.65 -20.70
N LYS A 29 -10.48 21.47 -20.06
CA LYS A 29 -11.57 20.52 -20.33
C LYS A 29 -12.82 20.82 -19.53
N LEU A 30 -12.73 20.86 -18.20
CA LEU A 30 -13.87 21.07 -17.30
C LEU A 30 -14.22 22.55 -17.11
N LYS A 31 -13.28 23.45 -17.43
CA LYS A 31 -13.45 24.92 -17.36
C LYS A 31 -13.93 25.41 -15.99
N ARG A 32 -13.43 24.80 -14.92
CA ARG A 32 -13.70 25.20 -13.53
C ARG A 32 -12.52 24.89 -12.63
N ASP A 33 -12.44 25.61 -11.51
CA ASP A 33 -11.47 25.27 -10.48
C ASP A 33 -11.82 23.90 -9.84
N PRO A 34 -10.81 23.11 -9.46
CA PRO A 34 -11.02 21.90 -8.68
C PRO A 34 -11.49 22.22 -7.26
N THR A 35 -12.34 21.36 -6.71
CA THR A 35 -12.63 21.34 -5.27
C THR A 35 -11.50 20.63 -4.52
N SER A 36 -11.36 20.91 -3.22
CA SER A 36 -10.39 20.20 -2.39
C SER A 36 -10.66 18.70 -2.34
N VAL A 37 -11.94 18.29 -2.28
CA VAL A 37 -12.34 16.87 -2.26
C VAL A 37 -11.84 16.15 -3.52
N GLU A 38 -12.03 16.74 -4.70
CA GLU A 38 -11.53 16.15 -5.95
C GLU A 38 -10.02 16.03 -5.98
N LEU A 39 -9.30 17.04 -5.47
CA LEU A 39 -7.84 17.00 -5.44
C LEU A 39 -7.31 15.92 -4.50
N PHE A 40 -7.90 15.78 -3.32
CA PHE A 40 -7.51 14.73 -2.38
C PHE A 40 -7.85 13.34 -2.91
N ASP A 41 -9.03 13.17 -3.52
CA ASP A 41 -9.41 11.91 -4.16
C ASP A 41 -8.44 11.52 -5.26
N LEU A 42 -8.11 12.45 -6.17
CA LEU A 42 -7.13 12.22 -7.24
C LEU A 42 -5.74 11.88 -6.68
N ALA A 43 -5.29 12.60 -5.65
CA ALA A 43 -3.99 12.36 -5.03
C ALA A 43 -3.89 10.98 -4.36
N GLN A 44 -4.92 10.57 -3.62
CA GLN A 44 -4.93 9.26 -2.99
C GLN A 44 -5.05 8.15 -4.05
N SER A 45 -6.00 8.30 -4.97
CA SER A 45 -6.28 7.30 -6.01
C SER A 45 -5.11 7.08 -6.97
N ASN A 46 -4.29 8.10 -7.24
CA ASN A 46 -3.12 7.99 -8.11
C ASN A 46 -1.78 7.83 -7.38
N SER A 47 -1.79 7.73 -6.06
CA SER A 47 -0.59 7.47 -5.28
C SER A 47 0.05 6.13 -5.65
N GLU A 48 1.36 6.00 -5.40
CA GLU A 48 2.07 4.73 -5.65
C GLU A 48 1.47 3.57 -4.86
N HIS A 49 1.04 3.83 -3.63
CA HIS A 49 0.41 2.83 -2.78
C HIS A 49 -0.88 2.26 -3.39
N SER A 50 -1.63 3.07 -4.14
CA SER A 50 -2.90 2.65 -4.75
C SER A 50 -2.77 2.14 -6.18
N ARG A 51 -1.84 2.67 -6.98
CA ARG A 51 -1.72 2.30 -8.41
C ARG A 51 -0.63 1.28 -8.70
N HIS A 52 0.36 1.16 -7.82
CA HIS A 52 1.53 0.30 -7.97
C HIS A 52 2.29 0.58 -9.28
N TRP A 53 2.62 1.85 -9.53
CA TRP A 53 3.35 2.25 -10.73
C TRP A 53 4.70 1.59 -10.82
N PHE A 54 5.38 1.36 -9.70
CA PHE A 54 6.68 0.66 -9.69
C PHE A 54 6.53 -0.79 -10.21
N PHE A 55 5.51 -1.52 -9.76
CA PHE A 55 5.30 -2.90 -10.17
C PHE A 55 4.80 -3.05 -11.61
N LYS A 56 4.09 -2.04 -12.13
CA LYS A 56 3.57 -1.99 -13.51
C LYS A 56 4.51 -1.27 -14.48
N GLY A 57 5.57 -0.66 -13.95
CA GLY A 57 6.49 0.17 -14.71
C GLY A 57 7.31 -0.66 -15.69
N LYS A 58 7.82 0.04 -16.70
CA LYS A 58 8.82 -0.53 -17.62
C LYS A 58 10.15 -0.70 -16.90
N ILE A 59 10.80 -1.83 -17.13
CA ILE A 59 12.12 -2.12 -16.55
C ILE A 59 13.16 -2.00 -17.66
N ILE A 60 14.21 -1.21 -17.42
CA ILE A 60 15.38 -1.15 -18.27
C ILE A 60 16.57 -1.67 -17.46
N LEU A 61 17.09 -2.84 -17.84
CA LEU A 61 18.23 -3.47 -17.20
C LEU A 61 19.44 -3.44 -18.14
N ASP A 62 20.54 -2.84 -17.72
CA ASP A 62 21.76 -2.69 -18.51
C ASP A 62 21.52 -2.13 -19.93
N GLY A 63 20.61 -1.15 -20.03
CA GLY A 63 20.25 -0.49 -21.28
C GLY A 63 19.31 -1.28 -22.19
N LYS A 64 18.80 -2.43 -21.75
CA LYS A 64 17.80 -3.22 -22.46
C LYS A 64 16.46 -3.16 -21.75
N GLU A 65 15.41 -2.83 -22.51
CA GLU A 65 14.03 -2.91 -22.00
C GLU A 65 13.65 -4.39 -21.82
N ILE A 66 13.03 -4.70 -20.69
CA ILE A 66 12.44 -6.00 -20.39
C ILE A 66 10.96 -5.93 -20.76
N ASP A 67 10.49 -6.93 -21.50
CA ASP A 67 9.14 -6.94 -22.08
C ASP A 67 8.00 -7.06 -21.04
N GLU A 68 8.29 -7.66 -19.88
CA GLU A 68 7.33 -7.87 -18.79
C GLU A 68 7.59 -6.89 -17.63
N SER A 69 6.51 -6.40 -17.01
CA SER A 69 6.60 -5.69 -15.73
C SER A 69 6.75 -6.68 -14.56
N LEU A 70 7.06 -6.18 -13.36
CA LEU A 70 7.16 -7.04 -12.17
C LEU A 70 5.84 -7.74 -11.86
N ILE A 71 4.70 -7.06 -12.05
CA ILE A 71 3.39 -7.69 -11.82
C ILE A 71 3.09 -8.76 -12.87
N ASP A 72 3.54 -8.56 -14.12
CA ASP A 72 3.39 -9.57 -15.18
C ASP A 72 4.22 -10.82 -14.87
N MET A 73 5.45 -10.65 -14.39
CA MET A 73 6.30 -11.76 -13.95
C MET A 73 5.68 -12.54 -12.79
N VAL A 74 5.05 -11.86 -11.83
CA VAL A 74 4.34 -12.55 -10.73
C VAL A 74 3.11 -13.28 -11.27
N ALA A 75 2.34 -12.65 -12.17
CA ALA A 75 1.16 -13.24 -12.78
C ALA A 75 1.51 -14.44 -13.68
N SER A 76 2.66 -14.43 -14.35
CA SER A 76 3.08 -15.49 -15.28
C SER A 76 3.36 -16.82 -14.57
N THR A 77 3.64 -16.80 -13.26
CA THR A 77 3.77 -18.02 -12.44
C THR A 77 2.51 -18.91 -12.51
N GLN A 78 1.35 -18.31 -12.79
CA GLN A 78 0.07 -19.00 -12.97
C GLN A 78 0.05 -19.92 -14.19
N ASN A 79 0.86 -19.66 -15.22
CA ASN A 79 0.94 -20.50 -16.42
C ASN A 79 1.52 -21.89 -16.10
N SER A 80 2.25 -22.00 -14.99
CA SER A 80 2.90 -23.23 -14.53
C SER A 80 2.33 -23.77 -13.20
N SER A 81 1.37 -23.08 -12.57
CA SER A 81 0.81 -23.48 -11.28
C SER A 81 -0.38 -24.44 -11.43
N ASN A 82 -0.83 -25.01 -10.32
CA ASN A 82 -2.03 -25.86 -10.27
C ASN A 82 -3.27 -25.07 -10.77
N LYS A 83 -4.18 -25.75 -11.49
CA LYS A 83 -5.40 -25.18 -12.07
C LYS A 83 -6.49 -24.81 -11.06
N ASN A 84 -6.29 -25.08 -9.77
CA ASN A 84 -7.28 -24.88 -8.70
C ASN A 84 -7.38 -23.42 -8.18
N ASN A 85 -7.18 -22.41 -9.04
CA ASN A 85 -7.23 -21.00 -8.65
C ASN A 85 -8.52 -20.34 -9.21
N VAL A 86 -9.45 -20.00 -8.31
CA VAL A 86 -10.85 -19.66 -8.65
C VAL A 86 -11.12 -18.15 -8.71
N ILE A 87 -10.40 -17.30 -7.96
CA ILE A 87 -10.64 -15.85 -7.90
C ILE A 87 -9.41 -15.08 -8.37
N LYS A 88 -9.60 -14.20 -9.36
CA LYS A 88 -8.56 -13.39 -9.98
C LYS A 88 -8.95 -11.91 -10.00
N PHE A 89 -8.14 -11.07 -9.36
CA PHE A 89 -8.05 -9.60 -9.50
C PHE A 89 -9.33 -8.85 -9.92
N GLY A 90 -10.27 -8.68 -8.99
CA GLY A 90 -11.29 -7.65 -9.11
C GLY A 90 -12.63 -8.00 -8.48
N ASP A 91 -12.85 -7.59 -7.23
CA ASP A 91 -14.20 -7.20 -6.81
C ASP A 91 -14.18 -6.39 -5.49
N ASN A 92 -15.15 -5.50 -5.27
CA ASN A 92 -15.26 -4.60 -4.11
C ASN A 92 -16.71 -4.19 -3.70
N SER A 93 -17.79 -4.91 -4.04
CA SER A 93 -19.04 -4.97 -3.20
C SER A 93 -20.23 -5.70 -3.86
N SER A 94 -21.21 -6.14 -3.04
CA SER A 94 -22.59 -6.41 -3.50
C SER A 94 -23.67 -6.05 -2.44
N ASN A 95 -24.90 -5.83 -2.92
CA ASN A 95 -26.09 -5.27 -2.24
C ASN A 95 -26.95 -6.34 -1.53
N VAL A 96 -27.72 -5.98 -0.48
CA VAL A 96 -28.64 -6.87 0.25
C VAL A 96 -30.09 -6.36 0.18
N ARG A 97 -31.04 -7.29 -0.07
CA ARG A 97 -32.50 -7.09 0.04
C ARG A 97 -33.05 -8.03 1.12
N ASP A 98 -33.62 -7.44 2.18
CA ASP A 98 -34.51 -7.96 3.27
C ASP A 98 -34.17 -9.29 3.99
N PRO A 99 -34.40 -9.41 5.32
CA PRO A 99 -34.00 -10.58 6.09
C PRO A 99 -34.97 -11.76 5.90
N SER A 100 -34.61 -12.71 5.06
CA SER A 100 -35.26 -14.03 5.01
C SER A 100 -34.72 -14.95 6.10
N LEU A 101 -35.61 -15.82 6.60
CA LEU A 101 -35.38 -16.93 7.54
C LEU A 101 -33.99 -17.57 7.41
N ILE A 102 -33.34 -17.84 8.55
CA ILE A 102 -32.09 -18.62 8.59
C ILE A 102 -32.41 -20.05 8.15
N VAL A 103 -31.94 -20.43 6.97
CA VAL A 103 -32.03 -21.80 6.44
C VAL A 103 -30.62 -22.38 6.50
N GLU A 104 -30.49 -23.58 7.06
CA GLU A 104 -29.24 -24.35 7.01
C GLU A 104 -29.11 -24.94 5.61
N GLU A 105 -28.07 -24.55 4.88
CA GLU A 105 -27.79 -24.99 3.51
C GLU A 105 -26.35 -25.51 3.44
N GLU A 106 -26.15 -26.62 2.73
CA GLU A 106 -24.82 -27.12 2.42
C GLU A 106 -24.25 -26.32 1.25
N THR A 107 -23.16 -25.59 1.49
CA THR A 107 -22.55 -24.70 0.50
C THR A 107 -21.11 -25.10 0.22
N GLU A 108 -20.70 -25.04 -1.04
CA GLU A 108 -19.28 -25.12 -1.41
C GLU A 108 -18.58 -23.79 -1.06
N SER A 109 -17.38 -23.86 -0.46
CA SER A 109 -16.61 -22.69 -0.07
C SER A 109 -15.15 -22.87 -0.43
N ASP A 110 -14.59 -21.87 -1.10
CA ASP A 110 -13.17 -21.84 -1.46
C ASP A 110 -12.32 -21.28 -0.31
N ILE A 111 -11.06 -21.72 -0.25
CA ILE A 111 -10.07 -21.17 0.67
C ILE A 111 -9.36 -19.99 0.00
N ILE A 112 -9.29 -18.87 0.71
CA ILE A 112 -8.60 -17.66 0.26
C ILE A 112 -7.36 -17.43 1.12
N PHE A 113 -6.23 -17.17 0.45
CA PHE A 113 -5.00 -16.72 1.09
C PHE A 113 -4.72 -15.29 0.68
N THR A 114 -4.39 -14.45 1.66
CA THR A 114 -4.09 -13.05 1.41
C THR A 114 -3.16 -12.50 2.49
N ALA A 115 -2.34 -11.53 2.11
CA ALA A 115 -1.38 -10.87 2.98
C ALA A 115 -1.28 -9.38 2.61
N GLU A 116 -1.00 -8.55 3.60
CA GLU A 116 -0.75 -7.12 3.45
C GLU A 116 0.27 -6.72 4.50
N THR A 117 0.81 -5.52 4.34
CA THR A 117 1.75 -4.93 5.29
C THR A 117 1.24 -3.55 5.70
N HIS A 118 1.55 -3.12 6.92
CA HIS A 118 1.12 -1.82 7.44
C HIS A 118 2.32 -1.06 8.03
N ASN A 119 3.40 -0.99 7.24
CA ASN A 119 4.75 -0.66 7.72
C ASN A 119 4.87 0.77 8.26
N MET A 120 4.56 1.78 7.43
CA MET A 120 4.76 3.18 7.80
C MET A 120 3.91 3.59 9.03
N PRO A 121 2.60 3.29 9.11
CA PRO A 121 1.84 3.68 10.29
C PRO A 121 2.25 2.90 11.54
N THR A 122 2.73 1.65 11.41
CA THR A 122 3.29 0.89 12.54
C THR A 122 4.60 1.49 13.03
N ALA A 123 5.42 2.06 12.14
CA ALA A 123 6.62 2.79 12.54
C ALA A 123 6.30 4.07 13.33
N VAL A 124 5.18 4.75 13.03
CA VAL A 124 4.74 5.97 13.72
C VAL A 124 4.01 5.66 15.03
N ALA A 125 3.07 4.73 15.00
CA ALA A 125 2.22 4.35 16.14
C ALA A 125 2.01 2.83 16.16
N PRO A 126 2.91 2.05 16.81
CA PRO A 126 2.97 0.60 16.64
C PRO A 126 1.67 -0.14 16.93
N PHE A 127 1.02 0.15 18.05
CA PHE A 127 -0.21 -0.54 18.44
C PHE A 127 -1.35 -0.26 17.46
N SER A 128 -1.60 1.02 17.16
CA SER A 128 -2.66 1.41 16.24
C SER A 128 -2.36 0.94 14.81
N GLY A 129 -1.11 1.04 14.35
CA GLY A 129 -0.71 0.58 13.02
C GLY A 129 -0.87 -0.92 12.83
N ALA A 130 -0.46 -1.73 13.81
CA ALA A 130 -0.64 -3.17 13.76
C ALA A 130 -2.13 -3.56 13.79
N THR A 131 -2.92 -2.94 14.68
CA THR A 131 -4.36 -3.25 14.81
C THR A 131 -5.17 -2.85 13.59
N THR A 132 -4.90 -1.70 12.97
CA THR A 132 -5.58 -1.30 11.72
C THR A 132 -5.15 -2.14 10.53
N GLY A 133 -3.88 -2.58 10.48
CA GLY A 133 -3.40 -3.52 9.46
C GLY A 133 -4.12 -4.87 9.53
N THR A 134 -4.20 -5.47 10.73
CA THR A 134 -4.97 -6.71 10.94
C THR A 134 -6.45 -6.51 10.62
N GLY A 135 -7.06 -5.42 11.10
CA GLY A 135 -8.46 -5.10 10.83
C GLY A 135 -8.76 -4.89 9.35
N GLY A 136 -7.83 -4.28 8.61
CA GLY A 136 -7.89 -4.16 7.15
C GLY A 136 -7.98 -5.52 6.48
N ARG A 137 -7.06 -6.44 6.80
CA ARG A 137 -7.08 -7.80 6.23
C ARG A 137 -8.37 -8.56 6.50
N ILE A 138 -8.91 -8.46 7.71
CA ILE A 138 -10.17 -9.12 8.06
C ILE A 138 -11.30 -8.59 7.18
N ARG A 139 -11.38 -7.26 6.99
CA ARG A 139 -12.40 -6.65 6.14
C ARG A 139 -12.24 -7.03 4.67
N ASP A 140 -11.01 -7.14 4.18
CA ASP A 140 -10.77 -7.57 2.81
C ASP A 140 -11.26 -8.99 2.56
N VAL A 141 -11.01 -9.92 3.50
CA VAL A 141 -11.56 -11.29 3.41
C VAL A 141 -13.09 -11.24 3.42
N GLN A 142 -13.68 -10.43 4.29
CA GLN A 142 -15.14 -10.25 4.35
C GLN A 142 -15.70 -9.61 3.07
N GLY A 143 -14.92 -8.80 2.37
CA GLY A 143 -15.30 -8.12 1.13
C GLY A 143 -15.11 -8.94 -0.14
N VAL A 144 -14.50 -10.14 -0.09
CA VAL A 144 -14.30 -10.96 -1.30
C VAL A 144 -15.63 -11.45 -1.85
N GLY A 145 -15.87 -11.21 -3.15
CA GLY A 145 -17.03 -11.71 -3.88
C GLY A 145 -18.35 -11.29 -3.23
N ARG A 146 -19.10 -12.28 -2.72
CA ARG A 146 -20.40 -12.06 -2.04
C ARG A 146 -20.31 -12.14 -0.51
N GLY A 147 -19.09 -12.14 0.03
CA GLY A 147 -18.82 -12.31 1.45
C GLY A 147 -17.86 -13.46 1.69
N GLY A 148 -16.82 -13.22 2.50
CA GLY A 148 -15.91 -14.25 2.98
C GLY A 148 -15.95 -14.39 4.50
N TYR A 149 -15.63 -15.59 4.98
CA TYR A 149 -15.52 -15.88 6.42
C TYR A 149 -14.04 -16.04 6.80
N THR A 150 -13.56 -15.20 7.71
CA THR A 150 -12.16 -15.28 8.18
C THR A 150 -12.00 -16.47 9.12
N VAL A 151 -11.17 -17.44 8.73
CA VAL A 151 -10.94 -18.68 9.50
C VAL A 151 -9.71 -18.58 10.39
N ALA A 152 -8.60 -18.05 9.87
CA ALA A 152 -7.33 -17.94 10.59
C ALA A 152 -6.53 -16.71 10.11
N GLY A 153 -5.63 -16.23 10.95
CA GLY A 153 -4.72 -15.12 10.63
C GLY A 153 -3.31 -15.39 11.13
N THR A 154 -2.32 -14.88 10.40
CA THR A 154 -0.90 -14.90 10.78
C THR A 154 -0.36 -13.46 10.85
N ALA A 155 0.68 -13.26 11.65
CA ALA A 155 1.36 -11.97 11.77
C ALA A 155 2.87 -12.17 11.69
N GLY A 156 3.55 -11.26 11.00
CA GLY A 156 5.00 -11.23 10.87
C GLY A 156 5.53 -9.85 11.19
N TYR A 157 6.65 -9.79 11.92
CA TYR A 157 7.33 -8.55 12.28
C TYR A 157 8.80 -8.65 11.89
N SER A 158 9.31 -7.60 11.25
CA SER A 158 10.74 -7.40 11.04
C SER A 158 11.09 -6.04 11.63
N VAL A 159 12.00 -6.01 12.59
CA VAL A 159 12.40 -4.83 13.35
C VAL A 159 13.92 -4.74 13.44
N GLY A 160 14.44 -3.54 13.74
CA GLY A 160 15.84 -3.38 14.09
C GLY A 160 16.19 -4.05 15.42
N ASN A 161 17.46 -3.93 15.82
CA ASN A 161 17.95 -4.46 17.09
C ASN A 161 17.10 -3.95 18.27
N LEU A 162 16.65 -4.87 19.13
CA LEU A 162 15.71 -4.55 20.22
C LEU A 162 16.34 -3.71 21.34
N HIS A 163 17.67 -3.79 21.51
CA HIS A 163 18.41 -3.12 22.58
C HIS A 163 17.73 -3.22 23.96
N ILE A 164 17.28 -4.43 24.32
CA ILE A 164 16.61 -4.69 25.59
C ILE A 164 17.59 -4.37 26.73
N PRO A 165 17.21 -3.50 27.69
CA PRO A 165 18.05 -3.19 28.85
C PRO A 165 18.42 -4.48 29.60
N ASP A 166 19.70 -4.59 29.98
CA ASP A 166 20.24 -5.72 30.75
C ASP A 166 20.19 -7.09 30.05
N ALA A 167 19.80 -7.16 28.78
CA ALA A 167 19.89 -8.37 27.98
C ALA A 167 21.27 -8.48 27.30
N HIS A 168 21.91 -9.64 27.42
CA HIS A 168 23.18 -9.92 26.75
C HIS A 168 22.92 -10.02 25.23
N ASN A 169 23.46 -9.07 24.45
CA ASN A 169 23.42 -9.11 22.99
C ASN A 169 24.84 -9.28 22.46
N ASP A 170 25.15 -10.47 21.95
CA ASP A 170 26.48 -10.82 21.42
C ASP A 170 26.70 -10.34 19.97
N TYR A 171 25.68 -9.73 19.35
CA TYR A 171 25.75 -9.16 18.01
C TYR A 171 26.06 -7.66 18.11
N GLY A 172 27.22 -7.26 17.58
CA GLY A 172 27.82 -5.94 17.74
C GLY A 172 26.85 -4.76 17.65
N SER A 173 26.93 -3.87 18.64
CA SER A 173 26.11 -2.68 18.76
C SER A 173 26.58 -1.58 17.80
N CYS A 174 26.12 -1.59 16.55
CA CYS A 174 26.08 -0.34 15.78
C CYS A 174 24.80 0.39 16.18
N ALA A 175 24.89 1.26 17.18
CA ALA A 175 23.77 2.08 17.62
C ALA A 175 23.50 3.15 16.56
N VAL A 176 22.63 2.84 15.59
CA VAL A 176 22.11 3.83 14.66
C VAL A 176 21.00 4.60 15.37
N GLN A 177 21.20 5.89 15.58
CA GLN A 177 20.18 6.76 16.18
C GLN A 177 18.97 6.85 15.26
N TRP A 178 17.78 6.60 15.81
CA TRP A 178 16.52 6.73 15.09
C TRP A 178 16.11 8.21 15.08
N ASN A 179 15.77 8.75 13.90
CA ASN A 179 15.44 10.16 13.78
C ASN A 179 14.02 10.44 14.30
N ASN A 180 13.92 11.21 15.39
CA ASN A 180 12.64 11.63 15.96
C ASN A 180 12.11 12.83 15.18
N ASN A 181 11.40 12.60 14.07
CA ASN A 181 10.72 13.63 13.28
C ASN A 181 9.54 14.26 14.05
N ARG A 182 9.83 15.06 15.09
CA ARG A 182 8.85 15.99 15.70
C ARG A 182 8.90 17.39 15.08
N HIS A 183 9.89 17.72 14.26
CA HIS A 183 9.98 19.00 13.55
C HIS A 183 10.47 18.77 12.12
N GLY A 184 9.75 19.37 11.16
CA GLY A 184 9.77 19.03 9.73
C GLY A 184 10.99 19.49 8.93
N GLU A 185 12.20 19.31 9.43
CA GLU A 185 13.44 19.54 8.67
C GLU A 185 14.44 18.42 8.97
N ASP A 186 14.24 17.25 8.35
CA ASP A 186 15.33 16.44 7.81
C ASP A 186 14.76 15.19 7.12
N ARG A 187 15.08 15.05 5.83
CA ARG A 187 14.74 13.85 5.06
C ARG A 187 15.62 12.72 5.56
N GLY A 188 14.99 11.72 6.18
CA GLY A 188 15.65 10.66 6.93
C GLY A 188 16.61 9.82 6.10
N HIS A 189 17.88 9.82 6.50
CA HIS A 189 18.85 8.76 6.20
C HIS A 189 19.42 8.25 7.52
N ALA A 190 19.49 6.93 7.66
CA ALA A 190 20.27 6.27 8.71
C ALA A 190 21.75 6.50 8.41
N VAL A 191 22.42 7.34 9.19
CA VAL A 191 23.86 7.57 9.07
C VAL A 191 24.56 6.76 10.17
N SER A 192 25.36 5.77 9.77
CA SER A 192 26.32 5.13 10.69
C SER A 192 27.56 6.03 10.81
N GLU A 193 28.23 6.02 11.97
CA GLU A 193 29.51 6.73 12.19
C GLU A 193 30.64 6.29 11.22
N GLU A 194 30.42 5.21 10.45
CA GLU A 194 31.35 4.70 9.43
C GLU A 194 30.96 5.04 7.97
N GLY A 195 29.96 5.90 7.75
CA GLY A 195 29.62 6.39 6.41
C GLY A 195 29.06 5.34 5.45
N ARG A 196 28.59 4.19 5.95
CA ARG A 196 27.90 3.19 5.14
C ARG A 196 26.39 3.37 5.26
N VAL A 197 25.77 3.69 4.12
CA VAL A 197 24.33 3.73 3.93
C VAL A 197 23.86 2.31 3.58
N TYR A 198 23.07 1.70 4.46
CA TYR A 198 22.33 0.49 4.14
C TYR A 198 20.92 0.91 3.70
N GLY A 199 20.64 0.79 2.41
CA GLY A 199 19.32 1.03 1.84
C GLY A 199 18.35 -0.10 2.18
N TYR A 200 17.06 0.25 2.26
CA TYR A 200 15.94 -0.70 2.28
C TYR A 200 15.80 -1.43 0.94
#